data_AF-A0A6M0H382-F1
#
_entry.id   AF-A0A6M0H382-F1
#
_cell.length_a   1.000
_cell.length_b   1.000
_cell.length_c   1.000
_cell.angle_alpha   90.00
_cell.angle_beta   90.00
_cell.angle_gamma   90.00
#
_symmetry.space_group_name_H-M   'P 1'
#
loop_
_entity.id
_entity.type
_entity.pdbx_description
1 polymer ?
#
loop_
_entity_poly.entity_id
_entity_poly.type
_entity_poly.pdbx_seq_one_letter_code
_entity_poly.pdbx_strand_id
1 'polypeptide(L)' 'MNWIITSNSNIFKTYEAFKKLGYVDWRQKVKFKIGDIVYIYCTRPLKKVIFKTIVGR' A
#
# COMPACT_ATOMS: atom_id res chain seq x y z
N MET A 1 15.05 -2.36 0.82
CA MET A 1 14.74 -1.43 1.95
C MET A 1 13.29 -1.66 2.37
N ASN A 2 12.93 -1.35 3.62
CA ASN A 2 11.55 -1.47 4.11
C ASN A 2 10.92 -0.08 4.30
N TRP A 3 9.70 0.09 3.82
CA TRP A 3 8.96 1.35 3.88
C TRP A 3 7.57 1.14 4.48
N ILE A 4 7.01 2.20 5.05
CA ILE A 4 5.60 2.23 5.44
C ILE A 4 4.91 3.42 4.77
N ILE A 5 3.76 3.17 4.18
CA ILE A 5 2.89 4.20 3.61
C ILE A 5 1.53 4.13 4.27
N THR A 6 0.85 5.27 4.37
CA THR A 6 -0.50 5.33 4.87
C THR A 6 -1.50 5.29 3.71
N SER A 7 -2.56 4.50 3.89
CA SER A 7 -3.72 4.50 3.01
C SER A 7 -4.96 4.92 3.77
N ASN A 8 -5.69 5.88 3.22
CA ASN A 8 -6.99 6.27 3.72
C ASN A 8 -8.07 5.47 3.00
N SER A 9 -8.70 4.55 3.74
CA SER A 9 -9.76 3.68 3.22
C SER A 9 -10.98 4.45 2.68
N ASN A 10 -11.18 5.71 3.07
CA ASN A 10 -12.27 6.56 2.56
C ASN A 10 -11.93 7.19 1.20
N ILE A 11 -10.64 7.34 0.87
CA ILE A 11 -10.18 7.94 -0.40
C ILE A 11 -9.93 6.85 -1.43
N PHE A 12 -9.26 5.77 -1.00
CA PHE A 12 -8.92 4.67 -1.86
C PHE A 12 -9.13 3.37 -1.12
N LYS A 13 -9.99 2.51 -1.67
CA LYS A 13 -10.31 1.21 -1.10
C LYS A 13 -9.20 0.20 -1.39
N THR A 14 -8.05 0.41 -0.77
CA THR A 14 -6.85 -0.41 -0.97
C THR A 14 -7.14 -1.90 -0.80
N TYR A 15 -7.96 -2.26 0.18
CA TYR A 15 -8.30 -3.65 0.43
C TYR A 15 -9.05 -4.31 -0.74
N GLU A 16 -10.10 -3.65 -1.25
CA GLU A 16 -10.86 -4.17 -2.39
C GLU A 16 -10.00 -4.20 -3.67
N ALA A 17 -9.17 -3.18 -3.88
CA ALA A 17 -8.28 -3.10 -5.03
C ALA A 17 -7.25 -4.25 -5.05
N PHE A 18 -6.52 -4.47 -3.94
CA PHE A 18 -5.57 -5.58 -3.85
C PHE A 18 -6.27 -6.94 -3.99
N LYS A 19 -7.45 -7.12 -3.38
CA LYS A 19 -8.20 -8.38 -3.48
C LYS A 19 -8.67 -8.68 -4.91
N LYS A 20 -9.06 -7.64 -5.68
CA LYS A 20 -9.62 -7.81 -7.02
C LYS A 20 -8.57 -7.88 -8.12
N LEU A 21 -7.49 -7.10 -8.00
CA LEU A 21 -6.49 -6.91 -9.05
C LEU A 21 -5.19 -7.66 -8.78
N GLY A 22 -4.89 -8.00 -7.51
CA GLY A 22 -3.61 -8.59 -7.10
C GLY A 22 -2.45 -7.59 -7.02
N TYR A 23 -2.55 -6.45 -7.71
CA TYR A 23 -1.60 -5.33 -7.65
C TYR A 23 -2.34 -3.99 -7.66
N VAL A 24 -1.64 -2.92 -7.29
CA VAL A 24 -2.18 -1.56 -7.28
C VAL A 24 -1.12 -0.60 -7.77
N ASP A 25 -1.46 0.20 -8.77
CA ASP A 25 -0.66 1.35 -9.17
C ASP A 25 -0.72 2.42 -8.10
N TRP A 26 0.43 2.70 -7.51
CA TRP A 26 0.53 3.66 -6.41
C TRP A 26 1.28 4.90 -6.84
N ARG A 27 0.65 6.07 -6.69
CA ARG A 27 1.34 7.34 -6.94
C ARG A 27 2.48 7.51 -5.95
N GLN A 28 3.69 7.45 -6.47
CA GLN A 28 4.91 7.51 -5.67
C GLN A 28 5.11 8.91 -5.08
N LYS A 29 4.88 9.05 -3.77
CA LYS A 29 5.28 10.24 -2.99
C LYS A 29 6.60 10.06 -2.23
N VAL A 30 7.02 8.80 -2.06
CA VAL A 30 8.20 8.40 -1.28
C VAL A 30 9.18 7.70 -2.22
N LYS A 31 10.49 7.82 -2.00
CA LYS A 31 11.54 7.34 -2.92
C LYS A 31 11.83 5.82 -2.83
N PHE A 32 10.81 4.98 -2.72
CA PHE A 32 10.97 3.53 -2.81
C PHE A 32 11.35 3.08 -4.24
N LYS A 33 12.15 2.04 -4.37
CA LYS A 33 12.64 1.52 -5.66
C LYS A 33 12.05 0.14 -5.92
N ILE A 34 12.07 -0.29 -7.19
CA ILE A 34 11.69 -1.66 -7.58
C ILE A 34 12.46 -2.66 -6.70
N GLY A 35 11.74 -3.62 -6.12
CA GLY A 35 12.28 -4.61 -5.18
C GLY A 35 12.25 -4.21 -3.71
N ASP A 36 11.90 -2.97 -3.35
CA ASP A 36 11.68 -2.59 -1.96
C ASP A 36 10.38 -3.18 -1.39
N ILE A 37 10.37 -3.46 -0.08
CA ILE A 37 9.18 -3.91 0.64
C ILE A 37 8.43 -2.69 1.16
N VAL A 38 7.13 -2.63 0.88
CA VAL A 38 6.24 -1.56 1.33
C VAL A 38 5.13 -2.16 2.20
N TYR A 39 5.02 -1.65 3.41
CA TYR A 39 3.91 -1.92 4.32
C TYR A 39 2.85 -0.84 4.14
N ILE A 40 1.58 -1.24 4.03
CA ILE A 40 0.47 -0.29 3.91
C ILE A 40 -0.30 -0.25 5.23
N TYR A 41 -0.20 0.88 5.92
CA TYR A 41 -0.99 1.21 7.08
C TYR A 41 -2.34 1.79 6.67
N CYS A 42 -3.42 1.06 6.93
CA CYS A 42 -4.76 1.58 6.73
C CYS A 42 -5.15 2.44 7.94
N THR A 43 -5.54 3.68 7.68
CA THR A 43 -6.04 4.60 8.71
C THR A 43 -7.45 4.20 9.16
N ARG A 44 -8.24 5.12 9.74
CA ARG A 44 -9.58 4.81 10.25
C ARG A 44 -10.46 4.16 9.15
N PRO A 45 -11.28 3.16 9.48
CA PRO A 45 -11.52 2.59 10.82
C PRO A 45 -10.49 1.52 11.27
N LEU A 46 -9.66 1.00 10.35
CA LEU A 46 -8.86 -0.20 10.58
C LEU A 46 -7.64 0.04 11.49
N LYS A 47 -7.00 1.22 11.37
CA LYS A 47 -5.85 1.68 12.20
C LYS A 47 -4.72 0.65 12.35
N LYS A 48 -4.42 -0.12 11.30
CA LYS A 48 -3.38 -1.18 11.34
C LYS A 48 -2.69 -1.34 9.99
N VAL A 49 -1.52 -1.96 10.00
CA VAL A 49 -0.87 -2.44 8.77
C VAL A 49 -1.60 -3.69 8.30
N ILE A 50 -2.08 -3.67 7.05
CA ILE A 50 -2.86 -4.78 6.47
C ILE A 50 -2.09 -5.47 5.36
N PHE A 51 -1.26 -4.73 4.63
CA PHE A 51 -0.55 -5.26 3.48
C PHE A 51 0.94 -5.18 3.68
N LYS A 52 1.61 -6.23 3.23
CA LYS A 52 3.03 -6.27 2.93
C LYS A 52 3.14 -6.56 1.44
N THR A 53 3.68 -5.60 0.69
CA THR A 53 3.84 -5.71 -0.75
C THR A 53 5.29 -5.44 -1.16
N ILE A 54 5.63 -5.76 -2.40
CA ILE A 54 6.91 -5.44 -3.03
C ILE A 54 6.66 -4.45 -4.17
N VAL A 55 7.57 -3.50 -4.36
CA VAL A 55 7.48 -2.55 -5.48
C VAL A 55 7.77 -3.29 -6.77
N GLY A 56 6.73 -3.47 -7.58
CA GLY A 56 6.78 -4.00 -8.94
C GLY A 56 7.11 -2.94 -9.99
N ARG A 57 7.24 -3.39 -11.24
CA ARG A 57 7.51 -2.54 -12.40
C ARG A 57 6.23 -2.06 -13.07
#